data_AF-A0A1M6T8T9-F1
#
_entry.id   AF-A0A1M6T8T9-F1
#
_cell.length_a   1.000
_cell.length_b   1.000
_cell.length_c   1.000
_cell.angle_alpha   90.00
_cell.angle_beta   90.00
_cell.angle_gamma   90.00
#
_symmetry.space_group_name_H-M   'P 1'
#
loop_
_entity.id
_entity.type
_entity.pdbx_description
1 polymer ?
#
loop_
_entity_poly.entity_id
_entity_poly.type
_entity_poly.pdbx_seq_one_letter_code
_entity_poly.pdbx_strand_id
1 'polypeptide(L)'
;MKKLILLLLLLISLGYSQTKYLHISTIPAKADIFVGNRAPDYSKFPDHTSPAFIPVEAGEGQVLVAIFHPEFADTLINVNLSDKDTSYLIVSLKPTYDDRQVRRQQKIVAKRNHRSIGRNIMWSSLVPLAVAAASTGITLYEINQAENAKKTLDNSAIASGEKYSDAKQDFKDARSKAKTAKKVSIGSAIGAAALLTAGFIISF
;
A
#
# COMPACT_ATOMS: atom_id res chain seq x y z
N MET A 1 -28.67 -19.97 29.08
CA MET A 1 -29.15 -19.06 28.01
C MET A 1 -29.33 -17.61 28.47
N LYS A 2 -30.11 -17.31 29.52
CA LYS A 2 -30.32 -15.92 30.00
C LYS A 2 -29.04 -15.12 30.32
N LYS A 3 -28.02 -15.75 30.94
CA LYS A 3 -26.72 -15.11 31.25
C LYS A 3 -25.89 -14.77 30.02
N LEU A 4 -26.00 -15.56 28.94
CA LEU A 4 -25.30 -15.32 27.67
C LEU A 4 -25.93 -14.14 26.92
N ILE A 5 -27.25 -14.03 26.94
CA ILE A 5 -28.01 -12.92 26.33
C ILE A 5 -27.70 -11.60 27.06
N LEU A 6 -27.59 -11.63 28.39
CA LEU A 6 -27.21 -10.46 29.19
C LEU A 6 -25.78 -9.99 28.89
N LEU A 7 -24.82 -10.92 28.74
CA LEU A 7 -23.45 -10.61 28.37
C LEU A 7 -23.36 -10.01 26.95
N LEU A 8 -24.15 -10.54 26.02
CA LEU A 8 -24.22 -10.04 24.64
C LEU A 8 -24.80 -8.62 24.60
N LEU A 9 -25.87 -8.35 25.37
CA LEU A 9 -26.45 -7.01 25.49
C LEU A 9 -25.48 -6.01 26.14
N LEU A 10 -24.68 -6.44 27.12
CA LEU A 10 -23.69 -5.59 27.78
C LEU A 10 -22.55 -5.21 26.82
N LEU A 11 -22.08 -6.16 26.00
CA LEU A 11 -21.09 -5.94 24.94
C LEU A 11 -21.61 -5.01 23.84
N ILE A 12 -22.89 -5.10 23.48
CA ILE A 12 -23.52 -4.19 22.50
C ILE A 12 -23.64 -2.76 23.07
N SER A 13 -23.94 -2.63 24.37
CA SER A 13 -24.06 -1.30 25.02
C SER A 13 -22.72 -0.59 25.21
N LEU A 14 -21.60 -1.33 25.32
CA LEU A 14 -20.25 -0.76 25.42
C LEU A 14 -19.72 -0.21 24.08
N GLY A 15 -20.39 -0.50 22.96
CA GLY A 15 -19.98 -0.08 21.62
C GLY A 15 -20.61 1.21 21.10
N TYR A 16 -21.57 1.81 21.81
CA TYR A 16 -22.23 3.05 21.40
C TYR A 16 -21.46 4.29 21.87
N SER A 17 -20.24 4.42 21.37
CA SER A 17 -19.52 5.68 21.41
C SER A 17 -19.95 6.52 20.20
N GLN A 18 -20.69 7.61 20.40
CA GLN A 18 -21.03 8.53 19.30
C GLN A 18 -19.74 9.17 18.78
N THR A 19 -19.31 8.75 17.59
CA THR A 19 -18.19 9.38 16.89
C THR A 19 -18.59 10.80 16.48
N LYS A 20 -17.85 11.79 16.98
CA LYS A 20 -18.02 13.18 16.57
C LYS A 20 -17.24 13.43 15.28
N TYR A 21 -17.68 14.40 14.49
CA TYR A 21 -17.01 14.79 13.25
C TYR A 21 -16.66 16.28 13.25
N LEU A 22 -15.45 16.58 12.78
CA LEU A 22 -15.02 17.93 12.44
C LEU A 22 -14.98 18.05 10.91
N HIS A 23 -15.93 18.80 10.35
CA HIS A 23 -15.92 19.13 8.93
C HIS A 23 -15.04 20.36 8.70
N ILE A 24 -13.98 20.20 7.92
CA ILE A 24 -13.06 21.29 7.56
C ILE A 24 -13.18 21.57 6.07
N SER A 25 -13.47 22.82 5.73
CA SER A 25 -13.42 23.35 4.37
C SER A 25 -12.46 24.54 4.32
N THR A 26 -11.75 24.69 3.21
CA THR A 26 -10.78 25.77 3.03
C THR A 26 -11.04 26.57 1.77
N ILE A 27 -10.60 27.82 1.77
CA ILE A 27 -10.57 28.71 0.60
C ILE A 27 -9.12 29.16 0.40
N PRO A 28 -8.42 28.74 -0.66
CA PRO A 28 -8.87 27.81 -1.70
C PRO A 28 -9.07 26.38 -1.17
N ALA A 29 -9.85 25.58 -1.92
CA ALA A 29 -10.12 24.18 -1.61
C ALA A 29 -8.87 23.30 -1.86
N LYS A 30 -8.93 22.01 -1.45
CA LYS A 30 -7.85 21.02 -1.58
C LYS A 30 -6.58 21.36 -0.79
N ALA A 31 -6.74 22.05 0.33
CA ALA A 31 -5.66 22.19 1.30
C ALA A 31 -5.41 20.86 1.99
N ASP A 32 -4.14 20.58 2.24
CA ASP A 32 -3.68 19.44 3.02
C ASP A 32 -3.97 19.68 4.50
N ILE A 33 -4.50 18.65 5.16
CA ILE A 33 -4.89 18.69 6.57
C ILE A 33 -4.10 17.62 7.33
N PHE A 34 -3.42 18.04 8.39
CA PHE A 34 -2.69 17.19 9.31
C PHE A 34 -3.27 17.33 10.72
N VAL A 35 -3.59 16.21 11.36
CA VAL A 35 -4.30 16.18 12.65
C VAL A 35 -3.33 15.82 13.78
N GLY A 36 -3.47 16.50 14.92
CA GLY A 36 -2.73 16.19 16.16
C GLY A 36 -1.26 16.63 16.19
N ASN A 37 -0.69 17.10 15.07
CA ASN A 37 0.73 17.48 15.01
C ASN A 37 0.92 19.00 14.92
N ARG A 38 1.69 19.58 15.85
CA ARG A 38 2.03 21.02 15.87
C ARG A 38 2.98 21.43 14.75
N ALA A 39 3.82 20.50 14.28
CA ALA A 39 4.80 20.74 13.24
C ALA A 39 4.86 19.51 12.31
N PRO A 40 3.81 19.29 11.50
CA PRO A 40 3.77 18.12 10.61
C PRO A 40 4.89 18.19 9.56
N ASP A 41 5.39 17.02 9.18
CA ASP A 41 6.23 16.90 7.99
C ASP A 41 5.34 17.02 6.75
N TYR A 42 5.22 18.24 6.22
CA TYR A 42 4.46 18.52 4.99
C TYR A 42 4.96 17.73 3.76
N SER A 43 6.14 17.09 3.81
CA SER A 43 6.59 16.21 2.74
C SER A 43 6.00 14.79 2.80
N LYS A 44 5.20 14.48 3.82
CA LYS A 44 4.35 13.29 3.89
C LYS A 44 2.97 13.57 3.29
N PHE A 45 2.24 12.50 2.98
CA PHE A 45 0.83 12.62 2.64
C PHE A 45 0.05 13.19 3.83
N PRO A 46 -0.94 14.07 3.58
CA PRO A 46 -1.80 14.56 4.63
C PRO A 46 -2.71 13.45 5.15
N ASP A 47 -3.24 13.65 6.35
CA ASP A 47 -4.25 12.76 6.92
C ASP A 47 -5.56 12.91 6.15
N HIS A 48 -5.89 14.16 5.75
CA HIS A 48 -7.06 14.49 4.95
C HIS A 48 -6.77 15.64 3.97
N THR A 49 -7.63 15.81 2.96
CA THR A 49 -7.57 16.93 2.02
C THR A 49 -8.91 17.64 2.03
N SER A 50 -8.92 18.97 2.15
CA SER A 50 -10.16 19.73 2.24
C SER A 50 -10.98 19.70 0.94
N PRO A 51 -12.32 19.70 1.00
CA PRO A 51 -13.14 19.55 2.20
C PRO A 51 -13.13 18.11 2.76
N ALA A 52 -13.07 17.96 4.08
CA ALA A 52 -13.03 16.63 4.71
C ALA A 52 -13.78 16.58 6.04
N PHE A 53 -14.37 15.42 6.33
CA PHE A 53 -14.91 15.08 7.65
C PHE A 53 -13.86 14.27 8.42
N ILE A 54 -13.38 14.84 9.51
CA ILE A 54 -12.36 14.25 10.37
C ILE A 54 -13.09 13.59 11.55
N PRO A 55 -13.00 12.26 11.72
CA PRO A 55 -13.56 11.60 12.88
C PRO A 55 -12.77 12.01 14.13
N VAL A 56 -13.48 12.25 15.22
CA VAL A 56 -12.92 12.64 16.51
C VAL A 56 -13.28 11.58 17.52
N GLU A 57 -12.29 11.12 18.28
CA GLU A 57 -12.49 10.10 19.30
C GLU A 57 -13.38 10.63 20.43
N ALA A 58 -14.19 9.74 21.02
CA ALA A 58 -15.07 10.16 22.11
C ALA A 58 -14.27 10.56 23.35
N GLY A 59 -14.63 11.70 23.93
CA GLY A 59 -13.92 12.31 25.05
C GLY A 59 -12.89 13.36 24.64
N GLU A 60 -12.52 13.45 23.36
CA GLU A 60 -11.69 14.55 22.87
C GLU A 60 -12.53 15.80 22.63
N GLY A 61 -12.30 16.83 23.44
CA GLY A 61 -12.93 18.15 23.31
C GLY A 61 -12.16 19.12 22.43
N GLN A 62 -10.92 18.78 22.03
CA GLN A 62 -10.04 19.66 21.26
C GLN A 62 -9.29 18.86 20.19
N VAL A 63 -9.24 19.42 18.98
CA VAL A 63 -8.48 18.83 17.87
C VAL A 63 -7.54 19.88 17.31
N LEU A 64 -6.26 19.54 17.29
CA LEU A 64 -5.24 20.36 16.65
C LEU A 64 -5.18 20.03 15.15
N VAL A 65 -5.28 21.05 14.31
CA VAL A 65 -5.27 20.91 12.86
C VAL A 65 -4.23 21.84 12.26
N ALA A 66 -3.29 21.27 11.53
CA ALA A 66 -2.36 22.00 10.68
C ALA A 66 -2.83 21.92 9.22
N ILE A 67 -3.02 23.07 8.60
CA ILE A 67 -3.49 23.23 7.23
C ILE A 67 -2.34 23.78 6.39
N PHE A 68 -2.10 23.12 5.25
CA PHE A 68 -1.07 23.49 4.30
C PHE A 68 -1.66 23.59 2.90
N HIS A 69 -1.35 24.67 2.21
CA HIS A 69 -1.62 24.79 0.77
C HIS A 69 -0.45 25.54 0.14
N PRO A 70 0.11 25.07 -0.98
CA PRO A 70 1.18 25.79 -1.68
C PRO A 70 0.74 27.22 -2.00
N GLU A 71 1.63 28.20 -1.81
CA GLU A 71 1.38 29.64 -2.05
C GLU A 71 0.51 30.32 -0.98
N PHE A 72 0.15 29.61 0.10
CA PHE A 72 -0.58 30.16 1.25
C PHE A 72 0.24 30.03 2.53
N ALA A 73 -0.10 30.85 3.51
CA ALA A 73 0.50 30.78 4.84
C ALA A 73 0.08 29.49 5.56
N ASP A 74 1.07 28.77 6.08
CA ASP A 74 0.86 27.59 6.93
C ASP A 74 -0.01 27.99 8.14
N THR A 75 -1.11 27.28 8.36
CA THR A 75 -2.12 27.66 9.35
C THR A 75 -2.28 26.53 10.38
N LEU A 76 -2.13 26.84 11.67
CA LEU A 76 -2.33 25.91 12.77
C LEU A 76 -3.51 26.38 13.62
N ILE A 77 -4.51 25.52 13.80
CA ILE A 77 -5.75 25.84 14.52
C ILE A 77 -5.99 24.78 15.58
N ASN A 78 -6.17 25.21 16.83
CA ASN A 78 -6.72 24.34 17.87
C ASN A 78 -8.23 24.55 17.91
N VAL A 79 -8.99 23.51 17.55
CA VAL A 79 -10.44 23.57 17.43
C VAL A 79 -11.05 22.95 18.68
N ASN A 80 -11.73 23.76 19.48
CA ASN A 80 -12.57 23.26 20.57
C ASN A 80 -13.91 22.80 19.97
N LEU A 81 -14.23 21.53 20.15
CA LEU A 81 -15.43 20.92 19.56
C LEU A 81 -16.63 21.08 20.47
N SER A 82 -17.79 21.28 19.86
CA SER A 82 -19.06 21.23 20.58
C SER A 82 -19.39 19.78 20.98
N ASP A 83 -20.26 19.62 21.98
CA ASP A 83 -20.82 18.31 22.34
C ASP A 83 -21.78 17.73 21.29
N LYS A 84 -22.10 18.51 20.25
CA LYS A 84 -22.89 18.06 19.11
C LYS A 84 -22.12 17.09 18.22
N ASP A 85 -22.86 16.28 17.45
CA ASP A 85 -22.31 15.26 16.56
C ASP A 85 -21.32 15.80 15.51
N THR A 86 -21.57 17.01 14.96
CA THR A 86 -20.72 17.60 13.91
C THR A 86 -20.41 19.06 14.18
N SER A 87 -19.12 19.41 14.12
CA SER A 87 -18.63 20.80 14.12
C SER A 87 -18.13 21.18 12.72
N TYR A 88 -18.34 22.45 12.34
CA TYR A 88 -17.95 22.96 11.02
C TYR A 88 -16.89 24.04 11.17
N LEU A 89 -15.80 23.92 10.41
CA LEU A 89 -14.72 24.89 10.34
C LEU A 89 -14.51 25.27 8.87
N ILE A 90 -14.65 26.56 8.58
CA ILE A 90 -14.33 27.13 7.27
C ILE A 90 -13.13 28.05 7.44
N VAL A 91 -12.04 27.76 6.74
CA VAL A 91 -10.79 28.50 6.85
C VAL A 91 -10.47 29.20 5.54
N SER A 92 -10.47 30.53 5.56
CA SER A 92 -9.93 31.32 4.46
C SER A 92 -8.43 31.46 4.64
N LEU A 93 -7.65 30.87 3.73
CA LEU A 93 -6.20 30.88 3.80
C LEU A 93 -5.67 32.21 3.27
N LYS A 94 -4.68 32.76 3.98
CA LYS A 94 -3.99 33.97 3.55
C LYS A 94 -2.92 33.60 2.52
N PRO A 95 -2.90 34.20 1.32
CA PRO A 95 -1.81 33.99 0.38
C PRO A 95 -0.49 34.51 0.96
N THR A 96 0.61 33.85 0.65
CA THR A 96 1.96 34.34 0.98
C THR A 96 2.62 34.90 -0.27
N TYR A 97 3.27 36.06 -0.10
CA TYR A 97 4.03 36.73 -1.17
C TYR A 97 5.54 36.67 -0.91
N ASP A 98 5.99 35.89 0.09
CA ASP A 98 7.42 35.66 0.32
C ASP A 98 7.93 34.56 -0.60
N ASP A 99 8.70 34.97 -1.63
CA ASP A 99 9.33 34.06 -2.59
C ASP A 99 10.15 32.95 -1.93
N ARG A 100 10.79 33.22 -0.78
CA ARG A 100 11.57 32.20 -0.06
C ARG A 100 10.66 31.14 0.51
N GLN A 101 9.51 31.53 1.06
CA GLN A 101 8.51 30.61 1.56
C GLN A 101 7.89 29.79 0.42
N VAL A 102 7.51 30.42 -0.69
CA VAL A 102 6.95 29.73 -1.87
C VAL A 102 7.94 28.69 -2.41
N ARG A 103 9.22 29.05 -2.59
CA ARG A 103 10.26 28.11 -3.04
C ARG A 103 10.45 26.95 -2.06
N ARG A 104 10.35 27.19 -0.75
CA ARG A 104 10.41 26.14 0.27
C ARG A 104 9.21 25.19 0.15
N GLN A 105 8.01 25.72 0.00
CA GLN A 105 6.79 24.92 -0.17
C GLN A 105 6.84 24.08 -1.45
N GLN A 106 7.33 24.63 -2.56
CA GLN A 106 7.55 23.89 -3.81
C GLN A 106 8.52 22.72 -3.62
N LYS A 107 9.63 22.90 -2.89
CA LYS A 107 10.56 21.81 -2.55
C LYS A 107 9.90 20.72 -1.70
N ILE A 108 9.03 21.10 -0.77
CA ILE A 108 8.27 20.17 0.06
C ILE A 108 7.33 19.32 -0.81
N VAL A 109 6.57 19.96 -1.71
CA VAL A 109 5.67 19.27 -2.64
C VAL A 109 6.45 18.35 -3.59
N ALA A 110 7.57 18.83 -4.14
CA ALA A 110 8.44 18.02 -4.99
C ALA A 110 8.98 16.78 -4.24
N LYS A 111 9.44 16.96 -2.99
CA LYS A 111 9.88 15.86 -2.14
C LYS A 111 8.74 14.86 -1.89
N ARG A 112 7.53 15.32 -1.60
CA ARG A 112 6.35 14.44 -1.45
C ARG A 112 6.06 13.65 -2.72
N ASN A 113 6.13 14.30 -3.88
CA ASN A 113 5.92 13.65 -5.18
C ASN A 113 6.99 12.59 -5.47
N HIS A 114 8.26 12.87 -5.18
CA HIS A 114 9.32 11.87 -5.29
C HIS A 114 9.06 10.67 -4.37
N ARG A 115 8.68 10.91 -3.12
CA ARG A 115 8.30 9.84 -2.18
C ARG A 115 7.17 8.97 -2.70
N SER A 116 6.14 9.61 -3.27
CA SER A 116 5.00 8.94 -3.90
C SER A 116 5.42 8.07 -5.09
N ILE A 117 6.22 8.63 -6.00
CA ILE A 117 6.76 7.90 -7.16
C ILE A 117 7.58 6.70 -6.71
N GLY A 118 8.50 6.89 -5.76
CA GLY A 118 9.31 5.82 -5.19
C GLY A 118 8.43 4.70 -4.61
N ARG A 119 7.41 5.05 -3.83
CA ARG A 119 6.46 4.09 -3.27
C ARG A 119 5.67 3.35 -4.36
N ASN A 120 5.24 4.04 -5.42
CA ASN A 120 4.53 3.41 -6.54
C ASN A 120 5.43 2.44 -7.33
N ILE A 121 6.71 2.79 -7.52
CA ILE A 121 7.72 1.89 -8.12
C ILE A 121 7.95 0.67 -7.22
N MET A 122 8.00 0.84 -5.89
CA MET A 122 8.07 -0.30 -4.97
C MET A 122 6.85 -1.21 -5.12
N TRP A 123 5.64 -0.65 -5.18
CA TRP A 123 4.42 -1.45 -5.38
C TRP A 123 4.39 -2.18 -6.72
N SER A 124 4.89 -1.56 -7.80
CA SER A 124 4.95 -2.21 -9.11
C SER A 124 5.91 -3.40 -9.15
N SER A 125 6.92 -3.44 -8.26
CA SER A 125 7.83 -4.58 -8.12
C SER A 125 7.13 -5.87 -7.66
N LEU A 126 5.92 -5.79 -7.09
CA LEU A 126 5.16 -6.98 -6.69
C LEU A 126 4.75 -7.85 -7.88
N VAL A 127 4.49 -7.26 -9.05
CA VAL A 127 4.10 -7.99 -10.25
C VAL A 127 5.20 -8.96 -10.70
N PRO A 128 6.44 -8.52 -10.96
CA PRO A 128 7.52 -9.44 -11.29
C PRO A 128 7.87 -10.40 -10.14
N LEU A 129 7.69 -10.02 -8.86
CA LEU A 129 7.83 -10.99 -7.75
C LEU A 129 6.80 -12.12 -7.84
N ALA A 130 5.53 -11.79 -8.10
CA ALA A 130 4.46 -12.77 -8.24
C ALA A 130 4.72 -13.71 -9.43
N VAL A 131 5.18 -13.16 -10.57
CA VAL A 131 5.59 -13.96 -11.73
C VAL A 131 6.76 -14.89 -11.38
N ALA A 132 7.74 -14.40 -10.63
CA ALA A 132 8.87 -15.21 -10.17
C ALA A 132 8.42 -16.37 -9.26
N ALA A 133 7.51 -16.10 -8.31
CA ALA A 133 6.96 -17.13 -7.43
C ALA A 133 6.17 -18.19 -8.22
N ALA A 134 5.26 -17.76 -9.11
CA ALA A 134 4.46 -18.67 -9.91
C ALA A 134 5.32 -19.55 -10.85
N SER A 135 6.29 -18.94 -11.53
CA SER A 135 7.21 -19.68 -12.41
C SER A 135 8.12 -20.63 -11.65
N THR A 136 8.53 -20.31 -10.41
CA THR A 136 9.22 -21.25 -9.52
C THR A 136 8.35 -22.46 -9.20
N GLY A 137 7.06 -22.24 -8.90
CA GLY A 137 6.11 -23.33 -8.68
C GLY A 137 6.00 -24.26 -9.89
N ILE A 138 5.89 -23.69 -11.10
CA ILE A 138 5.88 -24.45 -12.36
C ILE A 138 7.20 -25.23 -12.54
N THR A 139 8.35 -24.59 -12.26
CA THR A 139 9.65 -25.27 -12.33
C THR A 139 9.70 -26.49 -11.41
N LEU A 140 9.27 -26.35 -10.16
CA LEU A 140 9.26 -27.47 -9.20
C LEU A 140 8.33 -28.60 -9.64
N TYR A 141 7.13 -28.24 -10.13
CA TYR A 141 6.18 -29.22 -10.68
C TYR A 141 6.75 -30.00 -11.86
N GLU A 142 7.32 -29.30 -12.84
CA GLU A 142 7.89 -29.93 -14.04
C GLU A 142 9.17 -30.72 -13.74
N ILE A 143 9.96 -30.32 -12.75
CA ILE A 143 11.07 -31.15 -12.25
C ILE A 143 10.56 -32.46 -11.69
N ASN A 144 9.52 -32.41 -10.85
CA ASN A 144 8.92 -33.61 -10.25
C ASN A 144 8.32 -34.55 -11.33
N GLN A 145 7.67 -33.99 -12.34
CA GLN A 145 7.20 -34.76 -13.50
C GLN A 145 8.34 -35.40 -14.30
N ALA A 146 9.43 -34.67 -14.53
CA ALA A 146 10.61 -35.24 -15.17
C ALA A 146 11.23 -36.37 -14.33
N GLU A 147 11.29 -36.25 -13.01
CA GLU A 147 11.77 -37.32 -12.13
C GLU A 147 10.88 -38.58 -12.21
N ASN A 148 9.56 -38.41 -12.24
CA ASN A 148 8.62 -39.51 -12.42
C ASN A 148 8.79 -40.19 -13.77
N ALA A 149 8.88 -39.43 -14.87
CA ALA A 149 9.11 -39.97 -16.21
C ALA A 149 10.46 -40.70 -16.29
N LYS A 150 11.51 -40.15 -15.68
CA LYS A 150 12.82 -40.80 -15.58
C LYS A 150 12.74 -42.13 -14.81
N LYS A 151 12.05 -42.16 -13.68
CA LYS A 151 11.85 -43.39 -12.90
C LYS A 151 11.11 -44.46 -13.71
N THR A 152 10.16 -44.07 -14.56
CA THR A 152 9.47 -45.00 -15.48
C THR A 152 10.43 -45.55 -16.54
N LEU A 153 11.31 -44.71 -17.10
CA LEU A 153 12.34 -45.15 -18.04
C LEU A 153 13.34 -46.11 -17.39
N ASP A 154 13.81 -45.80 -16.17
CA ASP A 154 14.78 -46.60 -15.42
C ASP A 154 14.21 -47.98 -15.01
N ASN A 155 12.89 -48.08 -14.80
CA ASN A 155 12.21 -49.33 -14.42
C ASN A 155 11.65 -50.13 -15.62
N SER A 156 11.76 -49.61 -16.85
CA SER A 156 11.27 -50.31 -18.03
C SER A 156 12.29 -51.37 -18.49
N ALA A 157 11.90 -52.64 -18.46
CA ALA A 157 12.76 -53.76 -18.91
C ALA A 157 13.03 -53.76 -20.43
N ILE A 158 12.26 -52.99 -21.20
CA ILE A 158 12.34 -52.91 -22.66
C ILE A 158 12.61 -51.44 -23.04
N ALA A 159 13.74 -51.21 -23.71
CA ALA A 159 14.17 -49.89 -24.19
C ALA A 159 13.54 -49.51 -25.56
N SER A 160 12.40 -50.10 -25.89
CA SER A 160 11.68 -49.93 -27.14
C SER A 160 10.17 -50.16 -26.92
N GLY A 161 9.34 -49.43 -27.68
CA GLY A 161 7.88 -49.46 -27.58
C GLY A 161 7.25 -48.10 -27.26
N GLU A 162 5.94 -48.01 -27.46
CA GLU A 162 5.14 -46.77 -27.35
C GLU A 162 5.29 -46.12 -25.96
N LYS A 163 5.06 -46.88 -24.88
CA LYS A 163 5.20 -46.39 -23.50
C LYS A 163 6.61 -45.85 -23.16
N TYR A 164 7.66 -46.45 -23.73
CA TYR A 164 9.03 -45.96 -23.53
C TYR A 164 9.28 -44.67 -24.31
N SER A 165 8.74 -44.57 -25.53
CA SER A 165 8.80 -43.35 -26.34
C SER A 165 8.06 -42.19 -25.67
N ASP A 166 6.86 -42.45 -25.14
CA ASP A 166 6.04 -41.45 -24.46
C ASP A 166 6.73 -40.94 -23.20
N ALA A 167 7.23 -41.83 -22.33
CA ALA A 167 7.96 -41.43 -21.13
C ALA A 167 9.24 -40.64 -21.46
N LYS A 168 9.91 -40.96 -22.57
CA LYS A 168 11.09 -40.21 -23.05
C LYS A 168 10.72 -38.82 -23.55
N GLN A 169 9.59 -38.68 -24.23
CA GLN A 169 9.07 -37.40 -24.67
C GLN A 169 8.62 -36.54 -23.48
N ASP A 170 7.84 -37.11 -22.55
CA ASP A 170 7.40 -36.44 -21.33
C ASP A 170 8.58 -35.92 -20.51
N PHE A 171 9.64 -36.73 -20.35
CA PHE A 171 10.87 -36.29 -19.70
C PHE A 171 11.51 -35.08 -20.39
N LYS A 172 11.60 -35.12 -21.72
CA LYS A 172 12.21 -34.03 -22.51
C LYS A 172 11.38 -32.75 -22.42
N ASP A 173 10.06 -32.88 -22.50
CA ASP A 173 9.13 -31.75 -22.47
C ASP A 173 9.08 -31.11 -21.08
N ALA A 174 8.95 -31.92 -20.03
CA ALA A 174 8.98 -31.45 -18.65
C ALA A 174 10.31 -30.75 -18.33
N ARG A 175 11.45 -31.31 -18.73
CA ARG A 175 12.77 -30.68 -18.56
C ARG A 175 12.88 -29.36 -19.31
N SER A 176 12.34 -29.27 -20.52
CA SER A 176 12.35 -28.04 -21.33
C SER A 176 11.49 -26.95 -20.68
N LYS A 177 10.27 -27.29 -20.26
CA LYS A 177 9.35 -26.38 -19.54
C LYS A 177 9.95 -25.91 -18.22
N ALA A 178 10.54 -26.81 -17.43
CA ALA A 178 11.24 -26.47 -16.18
C ALA A 178 12.37 -25.47 -16.42
N LYS A 179 13.18 -25.67 -17.47
CA LYS A 179 14.29 -24.75 -17.82
C LYS A 179 13.77 -23.37 -18.22
N THR A 180 12.71 -23.29 -19.01
CA THR A 180 12.11 -22.01 -19.41
C THR A 180 11.49 -21.29 -18.23
N ALA A 181 10.68 -21.98 -17.43
CA ALA A 181 10.08 -21.43 -16.21
C ALA A 181 11.15 -20.96 -15.22
N LYS A 182 12.27 -21.68 -15.09
CA LYS A 182 13.39 -21.26 -14.22
C LYS A 182 14.03 -19.96 -14.71
N LYS A 183 14.22 -19.80 -16.02
CA LYS A 183 14.75 -18.55 -16.58
C LYS A 183 13.82 -17.37 -16.35
N VAL A 184 12.51 -17.57 -16.55
CA VAL A 184 11.49 -16.55 -16.26
C VAL A 184 11.52 -16.20 -14.79
N SER A 185 11.56 -17.18 -13.89
CA SER A 185 11.64 -16.97 -12.45
C SER A 185 12.82 -16.08 -12.06
N ILE A 186 14.02 -16.44 -12.51
CA ILE A 186 15.24 -15.68 -12.21
C ILE A 186 15.17 -14.26 -12.80
N GLY A 187 14.76 -14.13 -14.06
CA GLY A 187 14.66 -12.84 -14.73
C GLY A 187 13.65 -11.91 -14.03
N SER A 188 12.48 -12.43 -13.69
CA SER A 188 11.46 -11.69 -12.96
C SER A 188 11.89 -11.36 -11.53
N ALA A 189 12.58 -12.26 -10.83
CA ALA A 189 13.11 -11.99 -9.49
C ALA A 189 14.16 -10.86 -9.50
N ILE A 190 15.08 -10.87 -10.48
CA ILE A 190 16.08 -9.81 -10.64
C ILE A 190 15.40 -8.47 -10.99
N GLY A 191 14.46 -8.49 -11.94
CA GLY A 191 13.71 -7.29 -12.31
C GLY A 191 12.92 -6.70 -11.15
N ALA A 192 12.28 -7.56 -10.35
CA ALA A 192 11.62 -7.18 -9.11
C ALA A 192 12.59 -6.53 -8.11
N ALA A 193 13.74 -7.16 -7.85
CA ALA A 193 14.73 -6.63 -6.92
C ALA A 193 15.26 -5.26 -7.37
N ALA A 194 15.49 -5.08 -8.67
CA ALA A 194 15.90 -3.80 -9.24
C ALA A 194 14.84 -2.71 -9.05
N LEU A 195 13.57 -2.99 -9.36
CA LEU A 195 12.47 -2.06 -9.16
C LEU A 195 12.27 -1.71 -7.68
N LEU A 196 12.30 -2.70 -6.80
CA LEU A 196 12.16 -2.50 -5.36
C LEU A 196 13.29 -1.62 -4.82
N THR A 197 14.53 -1.87 -5.25
CA THR A 197 15.71 -1.07 -4.86
C THR A 197 15.60 0.36 -5.38
N ALA A 198 15.26 0.55 -6.66
CA ALA A 198 15.07 1.87 -7.26
C ALA A 198 13.94 2.65 -6.56
N GLY A 199 12.81 1.99 -6.31
CA GLY A 199 11.69 2.59 -5.58
C GLY A 199 12.05 2.98 -4.15
N PHE A 200 12.83 2.15 -3.45
CA PHE A 200 13.33 2.46 -2.10
C PHE A 200 14.23 3.69 -2.10
N ILE A 201 15.22 3.77 -3.01
CA ILE A 201 16.14 4.91 -3.12
C ILE A 201 15.37 6.21 -3.44
N ILE A 202 14.35 6.16 -4.28
CA ILE A 202 13.56 7.35 -4.63
C ILE A 202 12.61 7.77 -3.49
N SER A 203 12.20 6.82 -2.63
CA SER A 203 11.25 7.07 -1.55
C SER A 203 11.88 7.67 -0.28
N PHE A 204 13.20 7.54 -0.09
CA PHE A 204 13.90 7.95 1.13
C PHE A 204 15.00 8.97 0.85
#